data_AF-A0A3D1ERZ5-F1
#
_entry.id   AF-A0A3D1ERZ5-F1
#
_cell.length_a   1.000
_cell.length_b   1.000
_cell.length_c   1.000
_cell.angle_alpha   90.00
_cell.angle_beta   90.00
_cell.angle_gamma   90.00
#
_symmetry.space_group_name_H-M   'P 1'
#
loop_
_entity.id
_entity.type
_entity.pdbx_description
1 polymer ?
#
loop_
_entity_poly.entity_id
_entity_poly.type
_entity_poly.pdbx_seq_one_letter_code
_entity_poly.pdbx_strand_id
1 'polypeptide(L)'
;MEPIMTQLFLLAILAQNGGLLLTEYNAVGSEKWLDNDGVAACEGPGGSGCSDGSDKFFARRMGNGGDWVEFVVTEDHVDLRGWTVQWAELGEDDADGTDVWYGNGGVPQGQFTFTDVEVWSDLRIGTILTITDQGTDTGGLDTDLSYDPCSGDYWINANIYDSELFVAESNIATPVPDLLDVGNDDWMAQILDASGAVTAGLVGEGAPGYGGGGVNSREACRLEESPTNSSGIFSLYDDTDNSTFSVVNNWSDLFGCRVYADLEVLQAGLREEYGCACTPLALNEYNAVDEDAWLGGGDASGVEDDGDGVVDRVPSDTNFGRTLGNGGD
;
A
#
# COMPACT_ATOMS: atom_id res chain seq x y z
N MET A 1 26.40 -17.39 -43.70
CA MET A 1 25.67 -18.04 -42.59
C MET A 1 25.30 -16.91 -41.66
N GLU A 2 24.12 -16.36 -41.87
CA GLU A 2 23.51 -15.37 -40.99
C GLU A 2 23.19 -16.08 -39.66
N PRO A 3 23.49 -15.48 -38.49
CA PRO A 3 23.00 -16.03 -37.24
C PRO A 3 21.48 -15.83 -37.21
N ILE A 4 20.75 -16.93 -37.06
CA ILE A 4 19.31 -16.89 -36.79
C ILE A 4 19.18 -16.29 -35.39
N MET A 5 18.81 -15.01 -35.34
CA MET A 5 18.35 -14.35 -34.13
C MET A 5 17.14 -15.15 -33.65
N THR A 6 17.36 -15.96 -32.62
CA THR A 6 16.29 -16.76 -32.01
C THR A 6 15.53 -15.78 -31.12
N GLN A 7 14.58 -15.08 -31.72
CA GLN A 7 13.68 -14.19 -31.02
C GLN A 7 12.83 -15.07 -30.09
N LEU A 8 13.13 -15.01 -28.80
CA LEU A 8 12.36 -15.68 -27.76
C LEU A 8 10.97 -15.02 -27.77
N PHE A 9 10.03 -15.62 -28.49
CA PHE A 9 8.62 -15.29 -28.35
C PHE A 9 8.21 -15.77 -26.95
N LEU A 10 8.23 -14.85 -25.98
CA LEU A 10 7.61 -15.06 -24.69
C LEU A 10 6.12 -15.22 -24.96
N LEU A 11 5.64 -16.47 -25.00
CA LEU A 11 4.22 -16.75 -24.94
C LEU A 11 3.80 -16.34 -23.54
N ALA A 12 3.25 -15.14 -23.39
CA ALA A 12 2.61 -14.73 -22.15
C ALA A 12 1.47 -15.71 -21.88
N ILE A 13 1.73 -16.71 -21.04
CA ILE A 13 0.67 -17.46 -20.41
C ILE A 13 -0.11 -16.39 -19.63
N LEU A 14 -1.42 -16.33 -19.84
CA LEU A 14 -2.32 -15.56 -19.00
C LEU A 14 -2.31 -16.21 -17.61
N ALA A 15 -1.22 -15.99 -16.86
CA ALA A 15 -1.16 -16.33 -15.45
C ALA A 15 -2.13 -15.37 -14.76
N GLN A 16 -3.25 -15.92 -14.29
CA GLN A 16 -4.07 -15.23 -13.30
C GLN A 16 -3.25 -15.15 -12.02
N ASN A 17 -3.37 -14.03 -11.31
CA ASN A 17 -2.69 -13.84 -10.04
C ASN A 17 -2.99 -15.01 -9.08
N GLY A 18 -1.94 -15.77 -8.75
CA GLY A 18 -2.02 -16.95 -7.89
C GLY A 18 -1.90 -16.68 -6.39
N GLY A 19 -2.06 -15.44 -5.93
CA GLY A 19 -2.13 -15.10 -4.50
C GLY A 19 -1.33 -13.88 -4.06
N LEU A 20 -0.52 -13.26 -4.93
CA LEU A 20 0.26 -12.06 -4.64
C LEU A 20 0.24 -11.12 -5.85
N LEU A 21 -0.22 -9.88 -5.67
CA LEU A 21 -0.30 -8.85 -6.71
C LEU A 21 0.67 -7.72 -6.40
N LEU A 22 1.47 -7.24 -7.36
CA LEU A 22 2.14 -5.94 -7.20
C LEU A 22 1.08 -4.83 -7.23
N THR A 23 1.11 -3.88 -6.31
CA THR A 23 0.14 -2.79 -6.27
C THR A 23 0.78 -1.42 -6.40
N GLU A 24 2.00 -1.24 -5.91
CA GLU A 24 2.68 0.04 -5.98
C GLU A 24 4.20 -0.17 -5.99
N TYR A 25 4.95 0.75 -6.61
CA TYR A 25 6.40 0.82 -6.45
C TYR A 25 6.89 2.26 -6.53
N ASN A 26 7.98 2.55 -5.83
CA ASN A 26 8.58 3.88 -5.80
C ASN A 26 9.49 4.09 -7.00
N ALA A 27 9.22 5.10 -7.82
CA ALA A 27 10.15 5.51 -8.87
C ALA A 27 10.86 6.84 -8.51
N VAL A 28 10.69 7.34 -7.28
CA VAL A 28 11.28 8.59 -6.85
C VAL A 28 12.78 8.42 -6.62
N GLY A 29 13.60 9.00 -7.51
CA GLY A 29 15.05 8.91 -7.40
C GLY A 29 15.58 9.48 -6.07
N SER A 30 16.73 8.98 -5.61
CA SER A 30 17.30 9.27 -4.29
C SER A 30 17.55 10.76 -3.97
N GLU A 31 17.74 11.60 -4.99
CA GLU A 31 17.88 13.07 -4.86
C GLU A 31 16.61 13.84 -5.26
N LYS A 32 15.48 13.16 -5.43
CA LYS A 32 14.20 13.69 -5.90
C LYS A 32 13.16 13.72 -4.79
N TRP A 33 12.04 14.36 -5.07
CA TRP A 33 10.89 14.40 -4.17
C TRP A 33 9.69 13.95 -4.97
N LEU A 34 8.78 13.22 -4.31
CA LEU A 34 7.50 12.84 -4.87
C LEU A 34 6.71 14.10 -5.29
N ASP A 35 6.12 14.13 -6.48
CA ASP A 35 5.37 15.27 -7.02
C ASP A 35 6.20 16.58 -7.03
N ASN A 36 7.43 16.51 -7.52
CA ASN A 36 8.23 17.72 -7.77
C ASN A 36 8.07 18.19 -9.22
N ASP A 37 8.09 19.51 -9.44
CA ASP A 37 7.80 20.16 -10.72
C ASP A 37 8.92 20.06 -11.79
N GLY A 38 9.98 19.31 -11.50
CA GLY A 38 11.09 19.03 -12.41
C GLY A 38 12.01 20.21 -12.70
N VAL A 39 11.91 21.31 -11.96
CA VAL A 39 12.84 22.45 -12.16
C VAL A 39 14.11 22.26 -11.33
N ALA A 40 15.24 22.74 -11.86
CA ALA A 40 16.56 22.54 -11.22
C ALA A 40 16.67 23.09 -9.78
N ALA A 41 15.85 24.08 -9.42
CA ALA A 41 15.80 24.62 -8.05
C ALA A 41 15.11 23.65 -7.07
N CYS A 42 14.38 22.68 -7.59
CA CYS A 42 13.54 21.74 -6.88
C CYS A 42 14.15 20.33 -6.77
N GLU A 43 15.44 20.23 -7.11
CA GLU A 43 16.24 19.02 -7.02
C GLU A 43 17.06 18.98 -5.72
N GLY A 44 17.37 17.76 -5.26
CA GLY A 44 18.13 17.53 -4.05
C GLY A 44 17.52 18.18 -2.81
N PRO A 45 18.32 18.52 -1.79
CA PRO A 45 17.80 19.13 -0.56
C PRO A 45 17.06 20.46 -0.75
N GLY A 46 17.34 21.17 -1.85
CA GLY A 46 16.67 22.44 -2.20
C GLY A 46 15.20 22.27 -2.57
N GLY A 47 14.80 21.06 -3.01
CA GLY A 47 13.46 20.72 -3.47
C GLY A 47 12.39 20.57 -2.41
N SER A 48 12.75 20.56 -1.13
CA SER A 48 11.79 20.41 -0.04
C SER A 48 10.64 21.44 -0.04
N GLY A 49 10.82 22.61 -0.66
CA GLY A 49 9.78 23.64 -0.78
C GLY A 49 8.97 23.59 -2.09
N CYS A 50 9.28 22.66 -2.99
CA CYS A 50 8.71 22.58 -4.33
C CYS A 50 7.76 21.41 -4.55
N SER A 51 7.65 20.54 -3.55
CA SER A 51 6.77 19.37 -3.57
C SER A 51 5.89 19.42 -2.34
N ASP A 52 4.60 19.15 -2.56
CA ASP A 52 3.65 18.85 -1.49
C ASP A 52 3.32 17.33 -1.45
N GLY A 53 3.96 16.55 -2.33
CA GLY A 53 3.91 15.09 -2.36
C GLY A 53 4.39 14.51 -1.03
N SER A 54 3.57 13.64 -0.47
CA SER A 54 3.86 12.93 0.78
C SER A 54 2.98 11.70 0.91
N ASP A 55 3.47 10.71 1.63
CA ASP A 55 2.68 9.56 2.11
C ASP A 55 2.53 9.61 3.65
N LYS A 56 1.76 8.68 4.21
CA LYS A 56 1.44 8.65 5.65
C LYS A 56 2.62 8.26 6.54
N PHE A 57 3.60 7.52 6.02
CA PHE A 57 4.76 7.01 6.74
C PHE A 57 5.95 7.93 6.65
N PHE A 58 6.37 8.28 5.45
CA PHE A 58 7.57 9.10 5.26
C PHE A 58 7.26 10.59 5.35
N ALA A 59 5.99 10.97 5.32
CA ALA A 59 5.57 12.34 5.06
C ALA A 59 6.26 12.83 3.79
N ARG A 60 6.70 14.09 3.76
CA ARG A 60 7.51 14.58 2.65
C ARG A 60 8.97 14.22 2.88
N ARG A 61 9.53 13.33 2.06
CA ARG A 61 10.91 12.86 2.15
C ARG A 61 11.56 12.75 0.77
N MET A 62 12.85 13.09 0.71
CA MET A 62 13.67 12.93 -0.50
C MET A 62 13.89 11.44 -0.76
N GLY A 63 13.74 10.99 -2.01
CA GLY A 63 13.77 9.57 -2.38
C GLY A 63 12.55 8.77 -1.92
N ASN A 64 11.57 9.40 -1.26
CA ASN A 64 10.30 8.76 -0.86
C ASN A 64 10.44 7.39 -0.16
N GLY A 65 11.46 7.22 0.69
CA GLY A 65 11.68 5.97 1.44
C GLY A 65 12.78 5.06 0.90
N GLY A 66 13.43 5.44 -0.21
CA GLY A 66 14.35 4.55 -0.91
C GLY A 66 13.58 3.63 -1.86
N ASP A 67 14.17 2.50 -2.22
CA ASP A 67 13.56 1.57 -3.15
C ASP A 67 12.61 0.63 -2.41
N TRP A 68 11.36 0.63 -2.87
CA TRP A 68 10.35 -0.25 -2.31
C TRP A 68 9.28 -0.64 -3.33
N VAL A 69 8.73 -1.82 -3.11
CA VAL A 69 7.61 -2.39 -3.84
C VAL A 69 6.55 -2.83 -2.84
N GLU A 70 5.28 -2.64 -3.20
CA GLU A 70 4.15 -3.05 -2.40
C GLU A 70 3.31 -4.08 -3.14
N PHE A 71 2.84 -5.07 -2.39
CA PHE A 71 1.99 -6.13 -2.86
C PHE A 71 0.71 -6.25 -2.04
N VAL A 72 -0.32 -6.84 -2.65
CA VAL A 72 -1.51 -7.32 -1.94
C VAL A 72 -1.65 -8.82 -2.12
N VAL A 73 -1.92 -9.51 -1.02
CA VAL A 73 -2.27 -10.93 -1.02
C VAL A 73 -3.70 -11.10 -1.53
N THR A 74 -3.91 -11.88 -2.59
CA THR A 74 -5.21 -11.97 -3.29
C THR A 74 -5.94 -13.30 -3.09
N GLU A 75 -5.30 -14.26 -2.40
CA GLU A 75 -5.88 -15.52 -1.95
C GLU A 75 -5.68 -15.68 -0.44
N ASP A 76 -6.48 -16.52 0.21
CA ASP A 76 -6.33 -16.74 1.66
C ASP A 76 -5.40 -17.91 1.94
N HIS A 77 -4.64 -17.84 3.03
CA HIS A 77 -3.65 -18.84 3.42
C HIS A 77 -2.54 -19.07 2.38
N VAL A 78 -1.99 -18.00 1.82
CA VAL A 78 -0.90 -18.06 0.83
C VAL A 78 0.40 -18.40 1.55
N ASP A 79 1.02 -19.51 1.16
CA ASP A 79 2.37 -19.90 1.57
C ASP A 79 3.38 -19.38 0.54
N LEU A 80 4.05 -18.28 0.87
CA LEU A 80 5.05 -17.63 0.02
C LEU A 80 6.42 -18.29 0.10
N ARG A 81 6.67 -19.26 0.98
CA ARG A 81 8.01 -19.83 1.16
C ARG A 81 8.52 -20.44 -0.16
N GLY A 82 9.69 -19.99 -0.61
CA GLY A 82 10.29 -20.38 -1.88
C GLY A 82 9.71 -19.67 -3.11
N TRP A 83 8.68 -18.83 -2.98
CA TRP A 83 8.24 -17.96 -4.07
C TRP A 83 9.31 -16.93 -4.38
N THR A 84 9.35 -16.48 -5.63
CA THR A 84 10.36 -15.54 -6.12
C THR A 84 9.70 -14.39 -6.84
N VAL A 85 10.12 -13.17 -6.52
CA VAL A 85 9.85 -11.98 -7.34
C VAL A 85 11.06 -11.73 -8.21
N GLN A 86 10.84 -11.53 -9.49
CA GLN A 86 11.87 -11.23 -10.48
C GLN A 86 11.58 -9.86 -11.09
N TRP A 87 12.56 -8.97 -11.07
CA TRP A 87 12.43 -7.60 -11.56
C TRP A 87 13.52 -7.25 -12.58
N ALA A 88 13.23 -6.28 -13.45
CA ALA A 88 14.18 -5.72 -14.42
C ALA A 88 13.83 -4.28 -14.78
N GLU A 89 14.84 -3.49 -15.14
CA GLU A 89 14.71 -2.12 -15.68
C GLU A 89 15.29 -2.07 -17.08
N LEU A 90 14.44 -1.87 -18.08
CA LEU A 90 14.85 -2.00 -19.48
C LEU A 90 15.52 -0.74 -20.04
N GLY A 91 15.30 0.40 -19.38
CA GLY A 91 15.82 1.71 -19.76
C GLY A 91 17.15 2.08 -19.13
N GLU A 92 17.57 1.39 -18.07
CA GLU A 92 18.81 1.68 -17.34
C GLU A 92 20.06 0.95 -17.88
N ASP A 93 21.24 1.49 -17.56
CA ASP A 93 22.53 1.03 -18.10
C ASP A 93 23.61 0.66 -17.06
N ASP A 94 23.22 0.47 -15.81
CA ASP A 94 24.10 0.23 -14.68
C ASP A 94 24.31 -1.27 -14.34
N ALA A 95 23.91 -2.18 -15.22
CA ALA A 95 24.14 -3.61 -15.05
C ALA A 95 25.64 -3.99 -15.14
N ASP A 96 26.07 -4.97 -14.34
CA ASP A 96 27.44 -5.46 -14.27
C ASP A 96 27.81 -6.49 -15.34
N GLY A 97 26.83 -6.92 -16.15
CA GLY A 97 26.98 -7.93 -17.20
C GLY A 97 26.56 -9.35 -16.80
N THR A 98 26.26 -9.61 -15.52
CA THR A 98 25.76 -10.89 -15.03
C THR A 98 24.29 -11.05 -15.38
N ASP A 99 23.90 -12.22 -15.89
CA ASP A 99 22.50 -12.54 -16.17
C ASP A 99 21.90 -13.30 -14.99
N VAL A 100 20.90 -12.71 -14.34
CA VAL A 100 20.21 -13.28 -13.17
C VAL A 100 19.04 -14.16 -13.63
N TRP A 101 18.15 -13.62 -14.46
CA TRP A 101 16.95 -14.32 -14.93
C TRP A 101 16.42 -13.89 -16.31
N TYR A 102 16.62 -12.63 -16.70
CA TYR A 102 15.99 -12.00 -17.86
C TYR A 102 16.49 -12.55 -19.21
N GLY A 103 17.69 -13.13 -19.24
CA GLY A 103 18.33 -13.67 -20.45
C GLY A 103 19.27 -12.68 -21.14
N ASN A 104 19.55 -11.55 -20.50
CA ASN A 104 20.48 -10.52 -20.96
C ASN A 104 21.12 -9.81 -19.76
N GLY A 105 22.37 -10.18 -19.42
CA GLY A 105 23.08 -9.57 -18.28
C GLY A 105 23.47 -8.10 -18.44
N GLY A 106 23.25 -7.50 -19.62
CA GLY A 106 23.39 -6.06 -19.83
C GLY A 106 22.12 -5.25 -19.51
N VAL A 107 21.06 -5.89 -19.03
CA VAL A 107 19.84 -5.25 -18.51
C VAL A 107 19.90 -5.31 -16.98
N PRO A 108 19.71 -4.19 -16.26
CA PRO A 108 19.55 -4.17 -14.82
C PRO A 108 18.39 -5.06 -14.38
N GLN A 109 18.67 -5.97 -13.46
CA GLN A 109 17.74 -7.00 -13.03
C GLN A 109 18.14 -7.58 -11.68
N GLY A 110 17.15 -8.14 -11.00
CA GLY A 110 17.38 -8.92 -9.81
C GLY A 110 16.21 -9.84 -9.52
N GLN A 111 16.36 -10.59 -8.44
CA GLN A 111 15.31 -11.41 -7.90
C GLN A 111 15.48 -11.59 -6.41
N PHE A 112 14.37 -11.84 -5.74
CA PHE A 112 14.39 -12.23 -4.34
C PHE A 112 13.40 -13.35 -4.07
N THR A 113 13.82 -14.28 -3.21
CA THR A 113 13.07 -15.45 -2.81
C THR A 113 12.74 -15.36 -1.33
N PHE A 114 11.46 -15.55 -0.98
CA PHE A 114 11.01 -15.69 0.40
C PHE A 114 11.60 -16.95 1.03
N THR A 115 12.26 -16.82 2.18
CA THR A 115 12.89 -17.96 2.88
C THR A 115 11.86 -18.91 3.50
N ASP A 116 12.31 -20.02 4.09
CA ASP A 116 11.47 -20.99 4.82
C ASP A 116 11.12 -20.52 6.26
N VAL A 117 10.94 -19.21 6.48
CA VAL A 117 10.54 -18.66 7.78
C VAL A 117 9.02 -18.72 7.95
N GLU A 118 8.57 -18.87 9.20
CA GLU A 118 7.16 -19.09 9.54
C GLU A 118 6.24 -17.93 9.12
N VAL A 119 6.72 -16.68 9.16
CA VAL A 119 5.91 -15.50 8.76
C VAL A 119 5.43 -15.60 7.31
N TRP A 120 6.15 -16.31 6.44
CA TRP A 120 5.78 -16.53 5.03
C TRP A 120 4.86 -17.72 4.78
N SER A 121 4.55 -18.50 5.81
CA SER A 121 3.86 -19.79 5.62
C SER A 121 2.33 -19.70 5.51
N ASP A 122 1.73 -18.59 5.91
CA ASP A 122 0.27 -18.46 6.02
C ASP A 122 -0.22 -17.00 5.93
N LEU A 123 0.05 -16.33 4.80
CA LEU A 123 -0.43 -14.96 4.61
C LEU A 123 -1.92 -14.94 4.32
N ARG A 124 -2.63 -14.03 5.00
CA ARG A 124 -4.08 -13.87 4.85
C ARG A 124 -4.42 -13.00 3.67
N ILE A 125 -5.57 -13.25 3.06
CA ILE A 125 -6.09 -12.47 1.95
C ILE A 125 -6.26 -10.97 2.33
N GLY A 126 -5.92 -10.07 1.43
CA GLY A 126 -5.96 -8.63 1.67
C GLY A 126 -4.88 -8.10 2.62
N THR A 127 -3.87 -8.91 2.96
CA THR A 127 -2.64 -8.43 3.59
C THR A 127 -1.88 -7.56 2.58
N ILE A 128 -1.46 -6.38 3.02
CA ILE A 128 -0.54 -5.51 2.28
C ILE A 128 0.88 -5.89 2.71
N LEU A 129 1.74 -6.20 1.75
CA LEU A 129 3.13 -6.57 2.00
C LEU A 129 4.03 -5.57 1.28
N THR A 130 4.83 -4.82 2.04
CA THR A 130 5.83 -3.92 1.48
C THR A 130 7.23 -4.51 1.67
N ILE A 131 8.02 -4.48 0.61
CA ILE A 131 9.44 -4.84 0.64
C ILE A 131 10.26 -3.57 0.45
N THR A 132 11.18 -3.28 1.37
CA THR A 132 11.99 -2.05 1.40
C THR A 132 13.49 -2.35 1.32
N ASP A 133 14.27 -1.43 0.76
CA ASP A 133 15.74 -1.49 0.76
C ASP A 133 16.36 -0.82 2.01
N GLN A 134 15.66 0.15 2.61
CA GLN A 134 16.19 1.02 3.67
C GLN A 134 15.47 0.89 5.01
N GLY A 135 16.25 1.04 6.09
CA GLY A 135 15.74 1.16 7.46
C GLY A 135 15.42 2.60 7.86
N THR A 136 14.85 2.77 9.06
CA THR A 136 14.47 4.11 9.56
C THR A 136 15.65 5.05 9.74
N ASP A 137 16.86 4.51 9.95
CA ASP A 137 18.09 5.27 10.14
C ASP A 137 18.65 5.86 8.83
N THR A 138 18.31 5.27 7.69
CA THR A 138 18.74 5.74 6.36
C THR A 138 17.66 6.47 5.58
N GLY A 139 16.39 6.39 6.00
CA GLY A 139 15.31 7.11 5.32
C GLY A 139 14.16 6.22 4.85
N GLY A 140 14.24 4.91 5.05
CA GLY A 140 13.14 3.97 4.82
C GLY A 140 12.42 3.62 6.12
N LEU A 141 12.06 2.34 6.24
CA LEU A 141 11.32 1.80 7.37
C LEU A 141 11.88 0.44 7.80
N ASP A 142 12.04 0.25 9.11
CA ASP A 142 12.50 -1.01 9.67
C ASP A 142 11.46 -2.12 9.46
N THR A 143 11.92 -3.35 9.43
CA THR A 143 11.05 -4.53 9.32
C THR A 143 10.00 -4.53 10.43
N ASP A 144 8.74 -4.66 10.04
CA ASP A 144 7.58 -4.83 10.91
C ASP A 144 6.77 -6.02 10.42
N LEU A 145 6.82 -7.11 11.19
CA LEU A 145 6.08 -8.33 10.90
C LEU A 145 4.80 -8.45 11.74
N SER A 146 4.38 -7.37 12.41
CA SER A 146 3.10 -7.39 13.12
C SER A 146 1.95 -7.54 12.15
N TYR A 147 0.88 -8.18 12.62
CA TYR A 147 -0.34 -8.35 11.85
C TYR A 147 -1.49 -8.49 12.86
N ASP A 148 -2.38 -7.49 12.91
CA ASP A 148 -3.53 -7.46 13.82
C ASP A 148 -4.79 -6.90 13.13
N PRO A 149 -5.53 -7.75 12.38
CA PRO A 149 -6.78 -7.38 11.72
C PRO A 149 -7.84 -6.80 12.66
N CYS A 150 -7.81 -7.14 13.95
CA CYS A 150 -8.76 -6.63 14.93
C CYS A 150 -8.47 -5.19 15.34
N SER A 151 -7.22 -4.77 15.26
CA SER A 151 -6.80 -3.37 15.43
C SER A 151 -6.77 -2.60 14.10
N GLY A 152 -7.10 -3.25 12.99
CA GLY A 152 -7.08 -2.65 11.65
C GLY A 152 -5.71 -2.68 10.98
N ASP A 153 -4.77 -3.45 11.53
CA ASP A 153 -3.45 -3.67 10.96
C ASP A 153 -3.47 -4.90 10.05
N TYR A 154 -3.40 -4.65 8.74
CA TYR A 154 -3.35 -5.67 7.69
C TYR A 154 -2.02 -5.62 6.94
N TRP A 155 -1.01 -4.97 7.49
CA TRP A 155 0.20 -4.64 6.76
C TRP A 155 1.44 -5.27 7.38
N ILE A 156 2.35 -5.73 6.52
CA ILE A 156 3.67 -6.23 6.89
C ILE A 156 4.70 -5.47 6.07
N ASN A 157 5.77 -4.99 6.71
CA ASN A 157 6.94 -4.43 6.06
C ASN A 157 8.15 -5.32 6.30
N ALA A 158 8.89 -5.67 5.25
CA ALA A 158 10.08 -6.49 5.36
C ALA A 158 11.23 -5.88 4.56
N ASN A 159 12.39 -5.74 5.21
CA ASN A 159 13.57 -5.20 4.54
C ASN A 159 14.28 -6.31 3.75
N ILE A 160 14.61 -6.04 2.49
CA ILE A 160 15.19 -7.02 1.56
C ILE A 160 16.57 -7.53 1.99
N TYR A 161 17.30 -6.76 2.79
CA TYR A 161 18.61 -7.14 3.32
C TYR A 161 18.52 -8.06 4.56
N ASP A 162 17.32 -8.33 5.08
CA ASP A 162 17.14 -9.34 6.12
C ASP A 162 17.24 -10.76 5.54
N SER A 163 18.43 -11.36 5.68
CA SER A 163 18.70 -12.72 5.20
C SER A 163 17.90 -13.83 5.91
N GLU A 164 17.24 -13.54 7.04
CA GLU A 164 16.29 -14.50 7.64
C GLU A 164 14.97 -14.51 6.86
N LEU A 165 14.63 -13.43 6.15
CA LEU A 165 13.40 -13.25 5.40
C LEU A 165 13.56 -13.50 3.90
N PHE A 166 14.72 -13.15 3.33
CA PHE A 166 14.96 -13.21 1.90
C PHE A 166 16.31 -13.83 1.52
N VAL A 167 16.33 -14.46 0.34
CA VAL A 167 17.54 -14.68 -0.44
C VAL A 167 17.41 -13.82 -1.70
N ALA A 168 18.27 -12.82 -1.84
CA ALA A 168 18.19 -11.87 -2.96
C ALA A 168 19.53 -11.74 -3.69
N GLU A 169 19.45 -11.46 -4.98
CA GLU A 169 20.58 -11.17 -5.85
C GLU A 169 20.15 -10.20 -6.96
N SER A 170 21.10 -9.38 -7.41
CA SER A 170 20.93 -8.48 -8.55
C SER A 170 22.22 -8.39 -9.34
N ASN A 171 22.15 -7.79 -10.52
CA ASN A 171 23.32 -7.46 -11.32
C ASN A 171 23.64 -5.96 -11.34
N ILE A 172 23.18 -5.21 -10.34
CA ILE A 172 23.46 -3.77 -10.25
C ILE A 172 24.93 -3.51 -9.95
N ALA A 173 25.57 -2.68 -10.77
CA ALA A 173 27.00 -2.46 -10.67
C ALA A 173 27.40 -1.73 -9.38
N THR A 174 28.51 -2.19 -8.80
CA THR A 174 29.14 -1.62 -7.61
C THR A 174 29.44 -0.12 -7.75
N PRO A 175 29.45 0.66 -6.64
CA PRO A 175 30.13 0.33 -5.39
C PRO A 175 29.31 -0.35 -4.29
N VAL A 176 27.97 -0.41 -4.39
CA VAL A 176 27.11 -1.12 -3.43
C VAL A 176 26.14 -1.99 -4.25
N PRO A 177 26.13 -3.32 -4.08
CA PRO A 177 25.11 -4.15 -4.71
C PRO A 177 23.74 -3.74 -4.18
N ASP A 178 22.87 -3.29 -5.07
CA ASP A 178 21.49 -2.98 -4.74
C ASP A 178 20.61 -4.20 -4.98
N LEU A 179 20.03 -4.76 -3.92
CA LEU A 179 19.22 -5.99 -4.03
C LEU A 179 17.82 -5.73 -4.59
N LEU A 180 17.37 -4.47 -4.57
CA LEU A 180 16.06 -4.05 -5.03
C LEU A 180 16.19 -2.66 -5.65
N ASP A 181 16.60 -2.60 -6.90
CA ASP A 181 16.65 -1.35 -7.66
C ASP A 181 15.28 -1.10 -8.28
N VAL A 182 14.70 0.06 -7.99
CA VAL A 182 13.35 0.42 -8.42
C VAL A 182 13.38 1.86 -8.92
N GLY A 183 13.21 2.01 -10.23
CA GLY A 183 13.28 3.31 -10.87
C GLY A 183 12.15 3.58 -11.85
N ASN A 184 12.41 4.60 -12.68
CA ASN A 184 11.48 5.19 -13.63
C ASN A 184 11.88 4.88 -15.09
N ASP A 185 12.70 3.84 -15.28
CA ASP A 185 13.37 3.56 -16.54
C ASP A 185 12.93 2.19 -17.03
N ASP A 186 11.62 2.08 -17.29
CA ASP A 186 10.95 0.87 -17.76
C ASP A 186 11.06 -0.29 -16.72
N TRP A 187 10.83 0.00 -15.44
CA TRP A 187 10.82 -1.03 -14.38
C TRP A 187 9.64 -1.98 -14.55
N MET A 188 9.87 -3.28 -14.31
CA MET A 188 8.82 -4.30 -14.30
C MET A 188 9.17 -5.49 -13.41
N ALA A 189 8.14 -6.19 -12.92
CA ALA A 189 8.31 -7.42 -12.14
C ALA A 189 7.27 -8.50 -12.44
N GLN A 190 7.66 -9.75 -12.20
CA GLN A 190 6.79 -10.93 -12.21
C GLN A 190 6.98 -11.76 -10.93
N ILE A 191 6.02 -12.62 -10.64
CA ILE A 191 6.00 -13.45 -9.42
C ILE A 191 5.89 -14.92 -9.82
N LEU A 192 6.75 -15.74 -9.21
CA LEU A 192 6.83 -17.18 -9.39
C LEU A 192 6.53 -17.89 -8.06
N ASP A 193 5.79 -18.99 -8.10
CA ASP A 193 5.61 -19.87 -6.95
C ASP A 193 6.87 -20.69 -6.64
N ALA A 194 6.83 -21.44 -5.54
CA ALA A 194 7.92 -22.32 -5.10
C ALA A 194 8.30 -23.43 -6.11
N SER A 195 7.46 -23.72 -7.10
CA SER A 195 7.76 -24.65 -8.19
C SER A 195 8.44 -23.99 -9.38
N GLY A 196 8.56 -22.66 -9.37
CA GLY A 196 9.04 -21.83 -10.47
C GLY A 196 7.97 -21.52 -11.52
N ALA A 197 6.69 -21.74 -11.22
CA ALA A 197 5.60 -21.38 -12.13
C ALA A 197 5.21 -19.92 -11.93
N VAL A 198 5.06 -19.16 -13.03
CA VAL A 198 4.62 -17.77 -12.98
C VAL A 198 3.17 -17.70 -12.47
N THR A 199 2.99 -17.06 -11.31
CA THR A 199 1.68 -16.80 -10.69
C THR A 199 1.19 -15.40 -10.98
N ALA A 200 2.07 -14.43 -11.21
CA ALA A 200 1.71 -13.12 -11.75
C ALA A 200 2.70 -12.75 -12.85
N GLY A 201 2.19 -12.48 -14.06
CA GLY A 201 3.03 -12.07 -15.18
C GLY A 201 3.59 -10.66 -15.01
N LEU A 202 4.48 -10.27 -15.93
CA LEU A 202 5.14 -8.95 -15.90
C LEU A 202 4.14 -7.80 -15.85
N VAL A 203 4.33 -6.93 -14.86
CA VAL A 203 3.61 -5.67 -14.62
C VAL A 203 4.63 -4.58 -14.24
N GLY A 204 4.26 -3.31 -14.38
CA GLY A 204 5.17 -2.15 -14.27
C GLY A 204 5.34 -1.43 -15.60
N GLU A 205 5.99 -0.27 -15.61
CA GLU A 205 6.11 0.61 -16.79
C GLU A 205 6.73 -0.13 -18.00
N GLY A 206 7.77 -0.93 -17.75
CA GLY A 206 8.47 -1.69 -18.79
C GLY A 206 7.72 -2.93 -19.28
N ALA A 207 6.59 -3.28 -18.66
CA ALA A 207 5.86 -4.50 -18.98
C ALA A 207 5.06 -4.36 -20.29
N PRO A 208 4.93 -5.42 -21.11
CA PRO A 208 4.20 -5.37 -22.38
C PRO A 208 2.72 -4.95 -22.28
N GLY A 209 2.11 -5.11 -21.11
CA GLY A 209 0.71 -4.80 -20.86
C GLY A 209 0.47 -3.44 -20.19
N TYR A 210 1.54 -2.68 -19.90
CA TYR A 210 1.43 -1.35 -19.35
C TYR A 210 0.72 -0.41 -20.33
N GLY A 211 -0.30 0.28 -19.83
CA GLY A 211 -1.16 1.17 -20.62
C GLY A 211 -1.17 2.62 -20.13
N GLY A 212 -0.43 2.92 -19.07
CA GLY A 212 -0.38 4.22 -18.41
C GLY A 212 0.51 5.26 -19.11
N GLY A 213 0.63 6.43 -18.49
CA GLY A 213 1.66 7.43 -18.78
C GLY A 213 3.05 6.93 -18.43
N GLY A 214 4.10 7.57 -18.95
CA GLY A 214 5.46 7.25 -18.49
C GLY A 214 5.62 7.65 -17.03
N VAL A 215 6.23 6.79 -16.22
CA VAL A 215 6.56 7.05 -14.82
C VAL A 215 7.89 7.78 -14.81
N ASN A 216 8.00 8.89 -14.10
CA ASN A 216 9.26 9.64 -14.00
C ASN A 216 9.86 9.56 -12.58
N SER A 217 11.10 10.04 -12.46
CA SER A 217 11.91 10.04 -11.21
C SER A 217 11.31 10.79 -10.00
N ARG A 218 10.04 11.20 -10.05
CA ARG A 218 9.32 11.98 -9.03
C ARG A 218 7.92 11.41 -8.77
N GLU A 219 7.61 10.28 -9.36
CA GLU A 219 6.32 9.62 -9.24
C GLU A 219 6.53 8.26 -8.55
N ALA A 220 5.45 7.70 -8.04
CA ALA A 220 5.34 6.26 -7.86
C ALA A 220 4.52 5.70 -9.03
N CYS A 221 4.55 4.39 -9.23
CA CYS A 221 3.60 3.71 -10.09
C CYS A 221 2.62 2.93 -9.21
N ARG A 222 1.34 2.96 -9.56
CA ARG A 222 0.28 2.32 -8.78
C ARG A 222 -0.71 1.56 -9.65
N LEU A 223 -1.35 0.57 -9.06
CA LEU A 223 -2.57 -0.06 -9.56
C LEU A 223 -3.79 0.82 -9.26
N GLU A 224 -4.51 1.26 -10.29
CA GLU A 224 -5.75 2.06 -10.24
C GLU A 224 -7.03 1.21 -10.33
N GLU A 225 -7.03 0.08 -9.65
CA GLU A 225 -8.21 -0.78 -9.47
C GLU A 225 -8.16 -1.48 -8.11
N SER A 226 -9.31 -1.97 -7.64
CA SER A 226 -9.33 -2.84 -6.47
C SER A 226 -8.62 -4.16 -6.79
N PRO A 227 -7.60 -4.57 -6.00
CA PRO A 227 -6.92 -5.84 -6.19
C PRO A 227 -7.90 -7.02 -6.16
N THR A 228 -7.80 -7.91 -7.14
CA THR A 228 -8.54 -9.17 -7.18
C THR A 228 -7.64 -10.30 -7.68
N ASN A 229 -8.07 -11.55 -7.55
CA ASN A 229 -7.41 -12.69 -8.21
C ASN A 229 -7.48 -12.66 -9.74
N SER A 230 -8.31 -11.76 -10.31
CA SER A 230 -8.40 -11.54 -11.76
C SER A 230 -7.50 -10.42 -12.27
N SER A 231 -6.93 -9.62 -11.37
CA SER A 231 -5.93 -8.60 -11.71
C SER A 231 -4.65 -9.27 -12.22
N GLY A 232 -3.94 -8.61 -13.13
CA GLY A 232 -2.76 -9.17 -13.77
C GLY A 232 -2.15 -8.24 -14.81
N ILE A 233 -1.59 -8.81 -15.88
CA ILE A 233 -0.75 -8.09 -16.85
C ILE A 233 -1.42 -6.93 -17.60
N PHE A 234 -2.75 -6.86 -17.62
CA PHE A 234 -3.52 -5.79 -18.27
C PHE A 234 -4.32 -4.95 -17.28
N SER A 235 -4.02 -5.08 -16.00
CA SER A 235 -4.60 -4.22 -14.97
C SER A 235 -4.15 -2.76 -15.14
N LEU A 236 -4.91 -1.85 -14.54
CA LEU A 236 -4.77 -0.41 -14.74
C LEU A 236 -3.61 0.18 -13.92
N TYR A 237 -2.36 -0.14 -14.28
CA TYR A 237 -1.20 0.55 -13.70
C TYR A 237 -0.98 1.91 -14.36
N ASP A 238 -0.68 2.92 -13.54
CA ASP A 238 -0.38 4.29 -13.99
C ASP A 238 0.59 5.00 -13.02
N ASP A 239 1.14 6.13 -13.45
CA ASP A 239 1.96 7.00 -12.62
C ASP A 239 1.13 7.74 -11.55
N THR A 240 1.81 8.23 -10.50
CA THR A 240 1.16 8.99 -9.44
C THR A 240 2.08 9.96 -8.70
N ASP A 241 1.52 11.16 -8.47
CA ASP A 241 2.07 12.25 -7.64
C ASP A 241 1.85 12.04 -6.13
N ASN A 242 1.34 10.88 -5.73
CA ASN A 242 1.16 10.50 -4.35
C ASN A 242 1.52 9.03 -4.15
N SER A 243 1.91 8.69 -2.93
CA SER A 243 2.16 7.31 -2.55
C SER A 243 1.23 6.89 -1.43
N THR A 244 0.84 5.62 -1.48
CA THR A 244 -0.04 5.00 -0.49
C THR A 244 0.68 4.06 0.45
N PHE A 245 2.01 3.99 0.41
CA PHE A 245 2.86 3.17 1.28
C PHE A 245 2.15 2.69 2.55
N SER A 246 2.01 1.37 2.66
CA SER A 246 1.33 0.61 3.72
C SER A 246 -0.20 0.53 3.67
N VAL A 247 -0.87 1.35 2.88
CA VAL A 247 -2.33 1.42 2.84
C VAL A 247 -2.84 1.25 1.42
N VAL A 248 -4.13 1.01 1.30
CA VAL A 248 -4.75 0.81 -0.02
C VAL A 248 -4.48 1.97 -0.97
N ASN A 249 -4.11 1.62 -2.20
CA ASN A 249 -4.00 2.56 -3.31
C ASN A 249 -5.23 3.45 -3.43
N ASN A 250 -4.99 4.68 -3.85
CA ASN A 250 -6.07 5.61 -4.16
C ASN A 250 -5.67 6.44 -5.37
N TRP A 251 -6.66 6.88 -6.14
CA TRP A 251 -6.48 7.61 -7.39
C TRP A 251 -7.63 8.59 -7.62
N SER A 252 -7.56 9.37 -8.69
CA SER A 252 -8.65 10.26 -9.09
C SER A 252 -9.49 9.61 -10.18
N ASP A 253 -10.82 9.62 -10.04
CA ASP A 253 -11.70 9.22 -11.13
C ASP A 253 -11.76 10.27 -12.25
N LEU A 254 -12.54 9.99 -13.30
CA LEU A 254 -12.74 10.89 -14.45
C LEU A 254 -13.36 12.26 -14.08
N PHE A 255 -13.82 12.44 -12.85
CA PHE A 255 -14.38 13.69 -12.32
C PHE A 255 -13.47 14.35 -11.27
N GLY A 256 -12.29 13.79 -11.02
CA GLY A 256 -11.35 14.27 -10.00
C GLY A 256 -11.76 13.90 -8.57
N CYS A 257 -12.68 12.95 -8.38
CA CYS A 257 -13.00 12.43 -7.05
C CYS A 257 -11.96 11.40 -6.63
N ARG A 258 -11.52 11.44 -5.37
CA ARG A 258 -10.63 10.42 -4.83
C ARG A 258 -11.37 9.09 -4.68
N VAL A 259 -10.84 8.04 -5.31
CA VAL A 259 -11.27 6.65 -5.22
C VAL A 259 -10.20 5.88 -4.46
N TYR A 260 -10.62 4.93 -3.64
CA TYR A 260 -9.72 4.03 -2.92
C TYR A 260 -9.93 2.62 -3.45
N ALA A 261 -8.84 1.86 -3.59
CA ALA A 261 -8.92 0.42 -3.76
C ALA A 261 -9.72 -0.18 -2.60
N ASP A 262 -10.60 -1.10 -2.94
CA ASP A 262 -11.49 -1.76 -1.99
C ASP A 262 -10.92 -3.14 -1.63
N LEU A 263 -10.33 -3.23 -0.43
CA LEU A 263 -9.95 -4.51 0.17
C LEU A 263 -11.03 -5.06 1.10
N GLU A 264 -12.14 -4.35 1.36
CA GLU A 264 -13.17 -4.83 2.27
C GLU A 264 -13.77 -6.15 1.76
N VAL A 265 -13.92 -6.31 0.44
CA VAL A 265 -14.40 -7.56 -0.16
C VAL A 265 -13.45 -8.74 0.15
N LEU A 266 -12.14 -8.49 0.12
CA LEU A 266 -11.13 -9.49 0.44
C LEU A 266 -11.10 -9.77 1.95
N GLN A 267 -11.20 -8.74 2.78
CA GLN A 267 -11.05 -8.80 4.23
C GLN A 267 -12.36 -9.11 4.98
N ALA A 268 -13.51 -9.12 4.31
CA ALA A 268 -14.84 -9.25 4.93
C ALA A 268 -15.00 -10.50 5.82
N GLY A 269 -14.30 -11.60 5.48
CA GLY A 269 -14.31 -12.83 6.27
C GLY A 269 -13.31 -12.83 7.43
N LEU A 270 -12.21 -12.08 7.32
CA LEU A 270 -11.12 -12.11 8.29
C LEU A 270 -11.59 -11.59 9.65
N ARG A 271 -12.27 -10.45 9.68
CA ARG A 271 -12.68 -9.85 10.97
C ARG A 271 -13.59 -10.76 11.78
N GLU A 272 -14.45 -11.54 11.12
CA GLU A 272 -15.28 -12.54 11.78
C GLU A 272 -14.45 -13.72 12.29
N GLU A 273 -13.51 -14.22 11.47
CA GLU A 273 -12.63 -15.34 11.83
C GLU A 273 -11.70 -15.02 13.00
N TYR A 274 -11.07 -13.85 12.97
CA TYR A 274 -10.23 -13.35 14.07
C TYR A 274 -11.05 -13.03 15.33
N GLY A 275 -12.38 -13.15 15.27
CA GLY A 275 -13.26 -12.89 16.40
C GLY A 275 -13.16 -11.43 16.85
N CYS A 276 -12.89 -10.51 15.93
CA CYS A 276 -12.72 -9.10 16.21
C CYS A 276 -14.05 -8.55 16.71
N ALA A 277 -14.22 -8.55 18.02
CA ALA A 277 -15.40 -8.04 18.68
C ALA A 277 -15.44 -6.52 18.45
N CYS A 278 -16.09 -6.11 17.35
CA CYS A 278 -16.70 -4.81 17.31
C CYS A 278 -17.74 -4.84 18.42
N THR A 279 -17.42 -4.30 19.59
CA THR A 279 -18.49 -3.82 20.46
C THR A 279 -18.84 -2.47 19.82
N PRO A 280 -19.92 -2.35 19.01
CA PRO A 280 -20.34 -1.04 18.57
C PRO A 280 -20.76 -0.26 19.82
N LEU A 281 -19.82 0.51 20.37
CA LEU A 281 -20.15 1.52 21.36
C LEU A 281 -20.77 2.67 20.58
N ALA A 282 -22.08 2.65 20.42
CA ALA A 282 -22.82 3.82 20.02
C ALA A 282 -23.02 4.69 21.27
N LEU A 283 -22.69 5.97 21.18
CA LEU A 283 -23.21 6.96 22.12
C LEU A 283 -24.74 6.99 21.90
N ASN A 284 -25.48 6.29 22.77
CA ASN A 284 -26.93 6.23 22.66
C ASN A 284 -27.58 7.57 23.05
N GLU A 285 -27.02 8.21 24.08
CA GLU A 285 -27.48 9.51 24.61
C GLU A 285 -26.35 10.13 25.45
N TYR A 286 -26.29 11.45 25.53
CA TYR A 286 -25.43 12.19 26.45
C TYR A 286 -26.23 13.29 27.15
N ASN A 287 -25.83 13.63 28.38
CA ASN A 287 -26.43 14.74 29.12
C ASN A 287 -25.85 16.07 28.61
N ALA A 288 -26.71 16.96 28.13
CA ALA A 288 -26.36 18.30 27.68
C ALA A 288 -27.02 19.41 28.53
N VAL A 289 -27.60 19.05 29.67
CA VAL A 289 -28.32 19.99 30.54
C VAL A 289 -27.31 20.69 31.45
N ASP A 290 -27.25 22.03 31.38
CA ASP A 290 -26.41 22.84 32.25
C ASP A 290 -26.67 22.53 33.74
N GLU A 291 -25.63 22.67 34.58
CA GLU A 291 -25.68 22.36 36.02
C GLU A 291 -26.83 23.04 36.77
N ASP A 292 -27.24 24.23 36.32
CA ASP A 292 -28.30 25.06 36.90
C ASP A 292 -29.62 25.01 36.10
N ALA A 293 -29.74 24.12 35.11
CA ALA A 293 -30.92 23.96 34.26
C ALA A 293 -31.64 22.62 34.47
N TRP A 294 -32.89 22.54 34.00
CA TRP A 294 -33.70 21.32 34.03
C TRP A 294 -33.81 20.74 32.62
N LEU A 295 -33.90 19.40 32.50
CA LEU A 295 -34.21 18.75 31.23
C LEU A 295 -35.54 19.30 30.67
N GLY A 296 -35.50 19.87 29.47
CA GLY A 296 -36.66 20.55 28.85
C GLY A 296 -36.98 21.94 29.42
N GLY A 297 -36.11 22.54 30.24
CA GLY A 297 -36.30 23.87 30.85
C GLY A 297 -37.23 23.87 32.08
N GLY A 298 -37.57 25.07 32.59
CA GLY A 298 -38.50 25.23 33.73
C GLY A 298 -37.89 25.20 35.13
N ASP A 299 -38.62 24.66 36.13
CA ASP A 299 -38.36 25.01 37.54
C ASP A 299 -38.63 23.98 38.69
N ALA A 300 -38.14 22.75 38.80
CA ALA A 300 -38.62 21.76 39.81
C ALA A 300 -40.14 21.37 39.74
N SER A 301 -41.07 22.27 39.41
CA SER A 301 -42.52 22.04 39.38
C SER A 301 -43.14 21.91 37.97
N GLY A 302 -42.49 22.43 36.92
CA GLY A 302 -42.94 22.27 35.53
C GLY A 302 -41.95 22.82 34.50
N VAL A 303 -42.29 22.68 33.22
CA VAL A 303 -41.52 23.20 32.07
C VAL A 303 -41.78 24.68 31.81
N GLU A 304 -40.84 25.36 31.16
CA GLU A 304 -41.17 26.56 30.40
C GLU A 304 -41.87 26.13 29.10
N ASP A 305 -42.95 26.82 28.74
CA ASP A 305 -43.64 26.63 27.46
C ASP A 305 -42.67 26.96 26.32
N ASP A 306 -42.26 25.96 25.55
CA ASP A 306 -41.37 26.13 24.38
C ASP A 306 -42.12 26.75 23.18
N GLY A 307 -43.41 27.06 23.35
CA GLY A 307 -44.24 27.76 22.38
C GLY A 307 -44.85 26.84 21.32
N ASP A 308 -44.75 25.52 21.46
CA ASP A 308 -45.35 24.55 20.53
C ASP A 308 -46.86 24.32 20.77
N GLY A 309 -47.40 24.84 21.88
CA GLY A 309 -48.82 24.79 22.24
C GLY A 309 -49.31 23.41 22.66
N VAL A 310 -48.42 22.45 22.90
CA VAL A 310 -48.72 21.15 23.46
C VAL A 310 -48.35 21.19 24.93
N VAL A 311 -49.32 21.00 25.83
CA VAL A 311 -49.01 20.75 27.25
C VAL A 311 -48.49 19.32 27.34
N ASP A 312 -47.25 19.12 26.90
CA ASP A 312 -46.64 17.82 26.92
C ASP A 312 -46.16 17.49 28.34
N ARG A 313 -46.11 16.19 28.61
CA ARG A 313 -45.76 15.60 29.89
C ARG A 313 -44.47 16.24 30.42
N VAL A 314 -44.43 16.61 31.71
CA VAL A 314 -43.21 17.14 32.36
C VAL A 314 -42.02 16.23 31.98
N PRO A 315 -41.06 16.72 31.15
CA PRO A 315 -39.90 15.95 30.75
C PRO A 315 -39.15 15.56 32.01
N SER A 316 -39.03 14.25 32.19
CA SER A 316 -38.34 13.66 33.32
C SER A 316 -37.61 12.44 32.82
N ASP A 317 -36.34 12.32 33.18
CA ASP A 317 -35.64 11.08 32.99
C ASP A 317 -36.26 10.02 33.92
N THR A 318 -36.46 8.80 33.42
CA THR A 318 -37.14 7.76 34.21
C THR A 318 -36.30 7.28 35.40
N ASN A 319 -34.97 7.48 35.35
CA ASN A 319 -34.02 7.08 36.38
C ASN A 319 -33.61 8.24 37.29
N PHE A 320 -33.38 9.44 36.75
CA PHE A 320 -32.96 10.63 37.51
C PHE A 320 -34.12 11.53 37.95
N GLY A 321 -35.30 11.31 37.38
CA GLY A 321 -36.49 12.14 37.64
C GLY A 321 -36.31 13.55 37.08
N ARG A 322 -36.78 14.53 37.85
CA ARG A 322 -36.60 15.95 37.55
C ARG A 322 -35.59 16.53 38.53
N THR A 323 -34.39 16.76 38.03
CA THR A 323 -33.22 17.24 38.79
C THR A 323 -32.46 18.27 37.96
N LEU A 324 -31.75 19.19 38.62
CA LEU A 324 -30.84 20.14 37.96
C LEU A 324 -29.65 19.41 37.32
N GLY A 325 -29.20 19.88 36.15
CA GLY A 325 -28.05 19.32 35.41
C GLY A 325 -28.23 17.88 34.96
N ASN A 326 -29.47 17.45 34.67
CA ASN A 326 -29.95 16.07 34.84
C ASN A 326 -29.04 14.94 34.31
N GLY A 327 -28.17 14.45 35.21
CA GLY A 327 -27.16 13.42 34.99
C GLY A 327 -25.82 13.72 35.69
N GLY A 328 -25.57 15.00 35.99
CA GLY A 328 -24.29 15.51 36.49
C GLY A 328 -23.26 15.68 35.37
N ASP A 329 -22.24 16.48 35.64
CA ASP A 329 -20.99 16.58 34.87
C ASP A 329 -19.96 15.52 35.32
#